data_AF-A0A1B6JJN4-F1
#
_entry.id   AF-A0A1B6JJN4-F1
#
_cell.length_a   1.000
_cell.length_b   1.000
_cell.length_c   1.000
_cell.angle_alpha   90.00
_cell.angle_beta   90.00
_cell.angle_gamma   90.00
#
_symmetry.space_group_name_H-M   'P 1'
#
loop_
_entity.id
_entity.type
_entity.pdbx_description
1 polymer ?
#
loop_
_entity_poly.entity_id
_entity_poly.type
_entity_poly.pdbx_seq_one_letter_code
_entity_poly.pdbx_strand_id
1 'polypeptide(L)'
;SSPSVCPPCTDRQKGYCLSDDLLMDHCTCDHRHVERLPYVEHTCYVPSRIHPTFASDCLEYVRLLECCCHASLLPLMKKKMHNASDALRLSHYLLPVLLISRWLLLRSTLSVQ
;
A
#
# COMPACT_ATOMS: atom_id res chain seq x y z
N SER A 1 29.55 -4.71 5.32
CA SER A 1 28.49 -5.46 4.59
C SER A 1 28.15 -4.67 3.35
N SER A 2 28.22 -5.24 2.15
CA SER A 2 27.77 -4.55 0.94
C SER A 2 26.28 -4.21 1.04
N PRO A 3 25.83 -3.03 0.56
CA PRO A 3 24.47 -2.52 0.76
C PRO A 3 23.37 -3.27 -0.02
N SER A 4 23.70 -4.36 -0.71
CA SER A 4 22.83 -5.06 -1.65
C SER A 4 22.35 -6.44 -1.21
N VAL A 5 22.82 -6.97 -0.07
CA VAL A 5 22.43 -8.30 0.42
C VAL A 5 21.90 -8.16 1.83
N CYS A 6 20.60 -8.37 1.96
CA CYS A 6 19.89 -8.37 3.23
C CYS A 6 19.89 -9.80 3.78
N PRO A 7 19.93 -9.97 5.11
CA PRO A 7 19.74 -11.28 5.72
C PRO A 7 18.41 -11.90 5.27
N PRO A 8 18.34 -13.24 5.10
CA PRO A 8 17.10 -13.91 4.74
C PRO A 8 16.08 -13.80 5.88
N CYS A 9 14.84 -13.47 5.54
CA CYS A 9 13.72 -13.57 6.48
C CYS A 9 13.30 -15.05 6.64
N THR A 10 12.85 -15.41 7.85
CA THR A 10 12.02 -16.61 8.05
C THR A 10 10.68 -16.48 7.33
N ASP A 11 9.95 -17.58 7.12
CA ASP A 11 8.63 -17.54 6.46
C ASP A 11 7.63 -16.64 7.18
N ARG A 12 7.66 -16.61 8.52
CA ARG A 12 6.80 -15.74 9.34
C ARG A 12 7.16 -14.27 9.15
N GLN A 13 8.45 -13.94 9.21
CA GLN A 13 8.94 -12.57 9.00
C GLN A 13 8.61 -12.10 7.58
N LYS A 14 8.77 -12.99 6.59
CA LYS A 14 8.37 -12.71 5.21
C LYS A 14 6.88 -12.44 5.10
N GLY A 15 6.02 -13.20 5.80
CA GLY A 15 4.58 -12.92 5.88
C GLY A 15 4.29 -11.51 6.39
N TYR A 16 4.98 -11.08 7.45
CA TYR A 16 4.90 -9.72 7.99
C TYR A 16 5.42 -8.64 7.01
N CYS A 17 6.59 -8.86 6.40
CA CYS A 17 7.16 -7.88 5.46
C CYS A 17 6.24 -7.62 4.26
N LEU A 18 5.39 -8.58 3.90
CA LEU A 18 4.49 -8.50 2.74
C LEU A 18 3.06 -8.12 3.11
N SER A 19 2.73 -7.93 4.39
CA SER A 19 1.41 -7.51 4.85
C SER A 19 1.32 -5.99 5.02
N ASP A 20 0.11 -5.49 5.24
CA ASP A 20 -0.10 -4.07 5.58
C ASP A 20 0.40 -3.74 7.01
N ASP A 21 0.74 -4.76 7.81
CA ASP A 21 1.26 -4.58 9.18
C ASP A 21 2.59 -3.83 9.19
N LEU A 22 3.48 -4.11 8.23
CA LEU A 22 4.74 -3.37 8.05
C LEU A 22 4.49 -1.87 7.83
N LEU A 23 3.45 -1.54 7.08
CA LEU A 23 3.08 -0.14 6.79
C LEU A 23 2.46 0.55 8.01
N MET A 24 1.65 -0.19 8.77
CA MET A 24 1.06 0.30 10.01
C MET A 24 2.13 0.58 11.08
N ASP A 25 3.09 -0.33 11.24
CA ASP A 25 4.20 -0.16 12.17
C ASP A 25 5.15 0.95 11.72
N HIS A 26 5.40 1.11 10.40
CA HIS A 26 6.11 2.27 9.86
C HIS A 26 5.46 3.60 10.27
N CYS A 27 4.16 3.75 10.03
CA CYS A 27 3.45 4.97 10.42
C CYS A 27 3.48 5.22 11.93
N THR A 28 3.51 4.15 12.73
CA THR A 28 3.55 4.21 14.20
C THR A 28 4.94 4.54 14.74
N CYS A 29 6.00 3.93 14.19
CA CYS A 29 7.35 3.95 14.76
C CYS A 29 8.30 4.95 14.08
N ASP A 30 8.19 5.16 12.77
CA ASP A 30 9.10 6.08 12.05
C ASP A 30 8.62 7.54 12.08
N HIS A 31 7.35 7.76 12.45
CA HIS A 31 6.73 9.08 12.56
C HIS A 31 7.02 10.01 11.36
N ARG A 32 7.21 9.45 10.14
CA ARG A 32 7.51 10.16 8.87
C ARG A 32 8.90 10.83 8.78
N HIS A 33 9.86 10.51 9.64
CA HIS A 33 11.18 11.18 9.65
C HIS A 33 12.29 10.41 8.91
N VAL A 34 12.22 9.08 8.85
CA VAL A 34 13.29 8.25 8.26
C VAL A 34 12.69 7.14 7.39
N GLU A 35 12.73 7.31 6.08
CA GLU A 35 12.29 6.29 5.12
C GLU A 35 13.41 5.28 4.86
N ARG A 36 13.38 4.13 5.55
CA ARG A 36 14.27 2.99 5.24
C ARG A 36 13.72 2.12 4.11
N LEU A 37 12.41 2.16 3.90
CA LEU A 37 11.73 1.39 2.87
C LEU A 37 11.67 2.20 1.57
N PRO A 38 11.58 1.54 0.40
CA PRO A 38 11.18 2.23 -0.83
C PRO A 38 9.91 3.03 -0.60
N TYR A 39 9.87 4.26 -1.15
CA TYR A 39 8.67 5.10 -1.06
C TYR A 39 7.46 4.38 -1.65
N VAL A 40 6.38 4.34 -0.87
CA VAL A 40 5.06 3.89 -1.30
C VAL A 40 4.09 5.02 -1.00
N GLU A 41 3.29 5.43 -1.98
CA GLU A 41 2.24 6.42 -1.74
C GLU A 41 1.18 5.83 -0.81
N HIS A 42 1.03 6.42 0.38
CA HIS A 42 0.02 6.06 1.36
C HIS A 42 -0.24 7.22 2.33
N THR A 43 -1.42 7.22 2.95
CA THR A 43 -1.75 8.15 4.03
C THR A 43 -1.45 7.47 5.36
N CYS A 44 -0.50 8.01 6.13
CA CYS A 44 -0.28 7.53 7.49
C CYS A 44 -1.45 7.93 8.39
N TYR A 45 -2.21 6.92 8.82
CA TYR A 45 -3.19 7.07 9.87
C TYR A 45 -2.60 6.50 11.16
N VAL A 46 -2.13 7.39 12.04
CA VAL A 46 -1.73 7.02 13.40
C VAL A 46 -2.92 7.31 14.30
N PRO A 47 -3.77 6.33 14.62
CA PRO A 47 -4.89 6.56 15.51
C PRO A 47 -4.38 7.02 16.89
N SER A 48 -5.11 7.96 17.48
CA SER A 48 -4.77 8.57 18.77
C SER A 48 -4.85 7.62 19.97
N ARG A 49 -5.38 6.41 19.79
CA ARG A 49 -5.31 5.32 20.77
C ARG A 49 -4.21 4.37 20.33
N ILE A 50 -3.29 4.09 21.25
CA ILE A 50 -2.17 3.16 21.10
C ILE A 50 -2.70 1.85 20.51
N HIS A 51 -2.44 1.61 19.23
CA HIS A 51 -2.51 0.25 18.73
C HIS A 51 -1.27 -0.49 19.23
N PRO A 52 -1.41 -1.78 19.59
CA PRO A 52 -0.23 -2.62 19.66
C PRO A 52 0.42 -2.58 18.28
N THR A 53 1.70 -2.29 18.23
CA THR A 53 2.49 -2.59 17.04
C THR A 53 2.27 -4.07 16.69
N PHE A 54 2.27 -4.38 15.39
CA PHE A 54 2.13 -5.77 14.95
C PHE A 54 3.45 -6.53 15.15
N ALA A 55 4.58 -5.86 14.95
CA ALA A 55 5.82 -6.16 15.66
C ALA A 55 5.58 -5.96 17.16
N SER A 56 6.14 -6.79 18.04
CA SER A 56 5.87 -6.68 19.49
C SER A 56 6.07 -5.27 20.07
N ASP A 57 7.01 -4.51 19.50
CA ASP A 57 7.31 -3.11 19.80
C ASP A 57 8.06 -2.46 18.61
N CYS A 58 8.34 -1.15 18.71
CA CYS A 58 9.11 -0.44 17.69
C CYS A 58 10.58 -0.91 17.58
N LEU A 59 11.13 -1.56 18.61
CA LEU A 59 12.48 -2.11 18.54
C LEU A 59 12.50 -3.36 17.66
N GLU A 60 11.50 -4.21 17.79
CA GLU A 60 11.32 -5.39 16.93
C GLU A 60 11.01 -5.01 15.49
N TYR A 61 10.20 -3.96 15.28
CA TYR A 61 10.00 -3.37 13.95
C TYR A 61 11.35 -3.01 13.30
N VAL A 62 12.23 -2.29 14.01
CA VAL A 62 13.56 -1.90 13.50
C VAL A 62 14.43 -3.11 13.16
N ARG A 63 14.34 -4.21 13.93
CA ARG A 63 15.05 -5.47 13.61
C ARG A 63 14.49 -6.13 12.36
N LEU A 64 13.16 -6.15 12.20
CA LEU A 64 12.51 -6.72 11.03
C LEU A 64 12.92 -5.99 9.74
N LEU A 65 13.19 -4.68 9.80
CA LEU A 65 13.70 -3.90 8.67
C LEU A 65 15.08 -4.37 8.16
N GLU A 66 15.87 -5.10 8.96
CA GLU A 66 17.13 -5.68 8.48
C GLU A 66 16.88 -6.70 7.36
N CYS A 67 15.83 -7.51 7.47
CA CYS A 67 15.46 -8.52 6.46
C CYS A 67 14.36 -8.05 5.50
N CYS A 68 13.41 -7.21 5.95
CA CYS A 68 12.38 -6.54 5.14
C CYS A 68 12.96 -5.38 4.31
N CYS A 69 14.11 -5.59 3.68
CA CYS A 69 14.82 -4.55 2.95
C CYS A 69 14.27 -4.31 1.54
N HIS A 70 14.80 -3.27 0.88
CA HIS A 70 14.47 -2.87 -0.49
C HIS A 70 14.52 -4.04 -1.50
N ALA A 71 15.56 -4.89 -1.45
CA ALA A 71 15.72 -6.01 -2.38
C ALA A 71 14.60 -7.08 -2.22
N SER A 72 14.16 -7.32 -1.00
CA SER A 72 13.12 -8.29 -0.66
C SER A 72 11.72 -7.81 -1.04
N LEU A 73 11.49 -6.49 -0.98
CA LEU A 73 10.16 -5.87 -1.10
C LEU A 73 9.84 -5.35 -2.51
N LEU A 74 10.86 -5.11 -3.35
CA LEU A 74 10.71 -4.59 -4.72
C LEU A 74 9.65 -5.32 -5.57
N PRO A 75 9.59 -6.67 -5.60
CA PRO A 75 8.60 -7.38 -6.42
C PRO A 75 7.16 -7.15 -5.95
N LEU A 76 6.94 -7.10 -4.63
CA LEU A 76 5.63 -6.87 -4.04
C LEU A 76 5.14 -5.45 -4.32
N MET A 77 6.03 -4.47 -4.14
CA MET A 77 5.69 -3.06 -4.38
C MET A 77 5.36 -2.81 -5.84
N LYS A 78 6.13 -3.38 -6.78
CA LYS A 78 5.78 -3.34 -8.21
C LYS A 78 4.36 -3.85 -8.45
N LYS A 79 3.99 -4.99 -7.88
CA LYS A 79 2.64 -5.56 -8.01
C LYS A 79 1.56 -4.63 -7.44
N LYS A 80 1.76 -4.04 -6.26
CA LYS A 80 0.79 -3.12 -5.63
C LYS A 80 0.60 -1.85 -6.48
N MET A 81 1.67 -1.30 -7.05
CA MET A 81 1.62 -0.16 -7.96
C MET A 81 0.91 -0.48 -9.28
N HIS A 82 1.17 -1.64 -9.88
CA HIS A 82 0.45 -2.08 -11.08
C HIS A 82 -1.07 -2.16 -10.85
N ASN A 83 -1.50 -2.76 -9.73
CA ASN A 83 -2.92 -2.87 -9.40
C ASN A 83 -3.60 -1.50 -9.20
N ALA A 84 -2.91 -0.55 -8.55
CA ALA A 84 -3.43 0.81 -8.36
C ALA A 84 -3.58 1.55 -9.69
N SER A 85 -2.60 1.42 -10.59
CA SER A 85 -2.67 1.94 -11.95
C SER A 85 -3.84 1.35 -12.74
N ASP A 86 -4.06 0.04 -12.65
CA ASP A 86 -5.14 -0.63 -13.36
C ASP A 86 -6.52 -0.20 -12.84
N ALA A 87 -6.68 -0.05 -11.52
CA ALA A 87 -7.92 0.46 -10.92
C ALA A 87 -8.24 1.89 -11.39
N LEU A 88 -7.22 2.76 -11.46
CA LEU A 88 -7.36 4.12 -11.98
C LEU A 88 -7.72 4.13 -13.49
N ARG A 89 -7.16 3.20 -14.26
CA ARG A 89 -7.51 3.04 -15.68
C ARG A 89 -8.94 2.58 -15.86
N LEU A 90 -9.38 1.55 -15.13
CA LEU A 90 -10.77 1.09 -15.19
C LEU A 90 -11.75 2.20 -14.79
N SER A 91 -11.45 2.98 -13.75
CA SER A 91 -12.31 4.09 -13.35
C SER A 91 -12.42 5.15 -14.45
N HIS A 92 -11.31 5.47 -15.13
CA HIS A 92 -11.28 6.43 -16.23
C HIS A 92 -12.14 6.01 -17.43
N TYR A 93 -12.35 4.71 -17.67
CA TYR A 93 -13.24 4.22 -18.73
C TYR A 93 -14.69 4.02 -18.27
N LEU A 94 -14.92 3.51 -17.06
CA LEU A 94 -16.26 3.19 -16.56
C LEU A 94 -17.07 4.44 -16.23
N LEU A 95 -16.47 5.48 -15.66
CA LEU A 95 -17.16 6.74 -15.36
C LEU A 95 -17.79 7.40 -16.60
N PRO A 96 -17.05 7.67 -17.69
CA PRO A 96 -17.65 8.29 -18.88
C PRO A 96 -18.70 7.38 -19.53
N VAL A 97 -18.50 6.06 -19.55
CA VAL A 97 -19.52 5.12 -20.07
C VAL A 97 -20.81 5.19 -19.25
N LEU A 98 -20.72 5.23 -17.92
CA LEU A 98 -21.87 5.37 -17.02
C LEU A 98 -22.55 6.75 -17.16
N LEU A 99 -21.77 7.81 -17.38
CA LEU A 99 -22.32 9.15 -17.61
C LEU A 99 -23.04 9.23 -18.97
N ILE A 100 -22.47 8.63 -20.02
CA ILE A 100 -23.07 8.55 -21.36
C ILE A 100 -24.34 7.70 -21.33
N SER A 101 -24.33 6.52 -20.69
CA SER A 101 -25.50 5.65 -20.60
C SER A 101 -26.63 6.32 -19.80
N ARG A 102 -26.30 6.99 -18.69
CA ARG A 102 -27.27 7.76 -17.90
C ARG A 102 -27.85 8.94 -18.70
N TRP A 103 -27.03 9.63 -19.50
CA TRP A 103 -27.50 10.70 -20.37
C TRP A 103 -28.40 10.20 -21.51
N LEU A 104 -28.06 9.06 -22.13
CA LEU A 104 -28.90 8.42 -23.15
C LEU A 104 -30.25 8.01 -22.58
N LEU A 105 -30.29 7.44 -21.37
CA LEU A 105 -31.52 7.09 -20.66
C LEU A 105 -32.38 8.32 -20.33
N LEU A 106 -31.76 9.42 -19.88
CA LEU A 106 -32.50 10.67 -19.64
C LEU A 106 -33.08 11.24 -20.95
N ARG A 107 -32.31 11.20 -22.05
CA ARG A 107 -32.80 11.65 -23.36
C ARG A 107 -33.99 10.84 -23.88
N SER A 108 -33.95 9.52 -23.75
CA SER A 108 -35.07 8.69 -24.16
C SER A 108 -36.32 8.93 -23.31
N THR A 109 -36.18 9.28 -22.02
CA THR A 109 -37.35 9.68 -21.20
C THR A 109 -37.92 11.05 -21.56
N LEU A 110 -37.08 12.01 -22.00
CA LEU A 110 -37.51 13.35 -22.43
C LEU A 110 -38.13 13.37 -23.83
N SER A 111 -37.77 12.42 -24.70
CA SER A 111 -38.30 12.34 -26.07
C SER A 111 -39.67 11.65 -26.16
N VAL A 112 -40.21 11.16 -25.04
CA VAL A 112 -41.50 10.47 -24.94
C VAL A 112 -42.63 11.39 -24.42
N GLN A 113 -42.34 12.69 -24.25
CA GLN A 113 -43.29 13.74 -23.88
C GLN A 113 -43.48 14.73 -25.03
#